data_AF-A0A6G0A4E0-F1
#
_entry.id   AF-A0A6G0A4E0-F1
#
_cell.length_a   1.000
_cell.length_b   1.000
_cell.length_c   1.000
_cell.angle_alpha   90.00
_cell.angle_beta   90.00
_cell.angle_gamma   90.00
#
_symmetry.space_group_name_H-M   'P 1'
#
loop_
_entity.id
_entity.type
_entity.pdbx_description
1 polymer ?
#
loop_
_entity_poly.entity_id
_entity_poly.type
_entity_poly.pdbx_seq_one_letter_code
_entity_poly.pdbx_strand_id
1 'polypeptide(L)'
;MTTSAPIELHIAQRDWTRLHDHLFPGDHDEHGAVLLCGVAHSPRGTRLLVREVVLAEDGIDYVPGTRGYRHLTGEFVTHQARRAREEKLVYLAAHNHGGHDSVAFSGPDLASHERGYPTLLGLTRQHVGALVLATQAAAGDIWLLDGGRTELVRLVIVGESRTVLTPQPSETDAGVAARYHRQALLFGAIGQAILAGSKVAIVGAGGVGMLLVQLLARLGVGHLVVIDPERVDTTNLPRLPEATRLDAMEFVDRDGIPRIVRSVARRLAAKKVRVARRIARRANRAIEFEGVFGDVADDAVARKITDCDFIFLAADTMLARTVVPDRLPVPHPHPAGRLQARHRSGHRLGARRVRRRPLARVRCGVPLVQRPHQRCPALRGDPG
;
A
#
# COMPACT_ATOMS: atom_id res chain seq x y z
N MET A 1 -22.83 3.91 22.60
CA MET A 1 -21.39 3.61 22.42
C MET A 1 -21.08 3.78 20.95
N THR A 2 -20.46 4.90 20.57
CA THR A 2 -19.95 5.10 19.21
C THR A 2 -18.81 4.13 19.02
N THR A 3 -19.02 3.06 18.24
CA THR A 3 -17.94 2.17 17.83
C THR A 3 -16.94 3.01 17.04
N SER A 4 -15.74 3.21 17.59
CA SER A 4 -14.68 3.91 16.87
C SER A 4 -14.39 3.16 15.57
N ALA A 5 -14.07 3.89 14.50
CA ALA A 5 -13.72 3.27 13.24
C ALA A 5 -12.55 2.28 13.43
N PRO A 6 -12.53 1.14 12.72
CA PRO A 6 -11.52 0.10 12.94
C PRO A 6 -10.11 0.65 12.69
N ILE A 7 -9.16 0.25 13.54
CA ILE A 7 -7.75 0.66 13.43
C ILE A 7 -6.89 -0.54 13.04
N GLU A 8 -6.06 -0.34 12.02
CA GLU A 8 -5.09 -1.33 11.54
C GLU A 8 -3.68 -0.77 11.58
N LEU A 9 -2.69 -1.63 11.79
CA LEU A 9 -1.28 -1.29 11.74
C LEU A 9 -0.65 -1.90 10.49
N HIS A 10 0.10 -1.12 9.73
CA HIS A 10 0.78 -1.58 8.51
C HIS A 10 2.28 -1.34 8.66
N ILE A 11 3.05 -2.39 8.48
CA ILE A 11 4.51 -2.38 8.61
C ILE A 11 5.16 -3.01 7.37
N ALA A 12 6.25 -2.40 6.87
CA ALA A 12 7.00 -2.98 5.77
C ALA A 12 7.75 -4.24 6.23
N GLN A 13 7.86 -5.26 5.38
CA GLN A 13 8.52 -6.53 5.72
C GLN A 13 9.93 -6.35 6.28
N ARG A 14 10.71 -5.41 5.76
CA ARG A 14 12.06 -5.11 6.26
C ARG A 14 12.03 -4.66 7.71
N ASP A 15 11.12 -3.76 8.04
CA ASP A 15 11.02 -3.17 9.36
C ASP A 15 10.37 -4.17 10.34
N TRP A 16 9.44 -5.01 9.86
CA TRP A 16 8.92 -6.15 10.60
C TRP A 16 10.01 -7.15 10.95
N THR A 17 10.83 -7.58 9.99
CA THR A 17 11.94 -8.52 10.26
C THR A 17 12.87 -7.96 11.31
N ARG A 18 13.25 -6.67 11.22
CA ARG A 18 14.09 -6.02 12.24
C ARG A 18 13.43 -5.98 13.62
N LEU A 19 12.14 -5.68 13.69
CA LEU A 19 11.37 -5.69 14.95
C LEU A 19 11.29 -7.11 15.52
N HIS A 20 10.94 -8.08 14.69
CA HIS A 20 10.72 -9.47 15.08
C HIS A 20 12.00 -10.14 15.55
N ASP A 21 13.12 -9.97 14.83
CA ASP A 21 14.42 -10.52 15.22
C ASP A 21 14.90 -9.94 16.56
N HIS A 22 14.59 -8.67 16.86
CA HIS A 22 14.90 -8.03 18.14
C HIS A 22 14.01 -8.53 19.28
N LEU A 23 12.72 -8.71 19.00
CA LEU A 23 11.76 -9.13 20.01
C LEU A 23 11.78 -10.65 20.29
N PHE A 24 12.32 -11.45 19.36
CA PHE A 24 12.40 -12.90 19.52
C PHE A 24 13.82 -13.40 19.21
N PRO A 25 14.85 -12.99 19.99
CA PRO A 25 16.23 -13.41 19.74
C PRO A 25 16.49 -14.88 20.12
N GLY A 26 15.55 -15.52 20.83
CA GLY A 26 15.61 -16.94 21.19
C GLY A 26 16.09 -17.22 22.61
N ASP A 27 16.23 -16.20 23.45
CA ASP A 27 16.55 -16.31 24.88
C ASP A 27 15.32 -16.54 25.78
N HIS A 28 14.11 -16.49 25.19
CA HIS A 28 12.82 -16.64 25.85
C HIS A 28 12.49 -15.55 26.88
N ASP A 29 13.12 -14.38 26.80
CA ASP A 29 12.80 -13.22 27.62
C ASP A 29 11.89 -12.22 26.87
N GLU A 30 11.40 -11.21 27.58
CA GLU A 30 10.69 -10.08 26.97
C GLU A 30 11.68 -8.98 26.58
N HIS A 31 11.44 -8.38 25.42
CA HIS A 31 12.17 -7.27 24.86
C HIS A 31 11.21 -6.15 24.46
N GLY A 32 11.73 -4.93 24.41
CA GLY A 32 10.96 -3.73 24.11
C GLY A 32 11.36 -3.05 22.81
N ALA A 33 10.40 -2.36 22.20
CA ALA A 33 10.62 -1.44 21.09
C ALA A 33 9.54 -0.34 21.09
N VAL A 34 9.75 0.69 20.28
CA VAL A 34 8.76 1.72 19.97
C VAL A 34 8.60 1.84 18.46
N LEU A 35 7.34 1.88 18.01
CA LEU A 35 6.98 2.19 16.64
C LEU A 35 6.46 3.62 16.55
N LEU A 36 7.02 4.38 15.61
CA LEU A 36 6.51 5.70 15.25
C LEU A 36 5.70 5.58 13.97
N CYS A 37 4.42 5.93 14.04
CA CYS A 37 3.46 5.64 12.99
C CYS A 37 2.85 6.91 12.41
N GLY A 38 2.81 7.03 11.08
CA GLY A 38 1.95 8.00 10.42
C GLY A 38 0.50 7.54 10.47
N VAL A 39 -0.45 8.47 10.30
CA VAL A 39 -1.88 8.15 10.31
C VAL A 39 -2.49 8.42 8.94
N ALA A 40 -3.23 7.45 8.41
CA ALA A 40 -4.03 7.61 7.21
C ALA A 40 -5.51 7.30 7.51
N HIS A 41 -6.37 8.28 7.27
CA HIS A 41 -7.81 8.17 7.47
C HIS A 41 -8.52 7.84 6.16
N SER A 42 -9.50 6.95 6.25
CA SER A 42 -10.37 6.56 5.13
C SER A 42 -11.78 6.26 5.62
N PRO A 43 -12.78 6.20 4.73
CA PRO A 43 -14.11 5.70 5.08
C PRO A 43 -14.11 4.26 5.62
N ARG A 44 -13.06 3.47 5.35
CA ARG A 44 -12.90 2.09 5.85
C ARG A 44 -12.31 2.01 7.26
N GLY A 45 -11.82 3.11 7.81
CA GLY A 45 -11.14 3.15 9.09
C GLY A 45 -9.79 3.87 9.05
N THR A 46 -9.03 3.71 10.14
CA THR A 46 -7.74 4.35 10.35
C THR A 46 -6.62 3.35 10.15
N ARG A 47 -5.61 3.73 9.36
CA ARG A 47 -4.39 2.95 9.18
C ARG A 47 -3.22 3.67 9.83
N LEU A 48 -2.58 3.01 10.78
CA LEU A 48 -1.31 3.38 11.35
C LEU A 48 -0.21 2.81 10.43
N LEU A 49 0.64 3.68 9.90
CA LEU A 49 1.68 3.32 8.94
C LEU A 49 3.04 3.45 9.62
N VAL A 50 3.70 2.34 9.93
CA VAL A 50 5.01 2.36 10.59
C VAL A 50 6.01 3.13 9.72
N ARG A 51 6.60 4.18 10.30
CA ARG A 51 7.64 5.01 9.68
C ARG A 51 9.02 4.62 10.16
N GLU A 52 9.10 4.28 11.44
CA GLU A 52 10.34 3.95 12.12
C GLU A 52 10.08 2.90 13.19
N VAL A 53 11.02 1.96 13.29
CA VAL A 53 11.13 1.01 14.38
C VAL A 53 12.34 1.42 15.21
N VAL A 54 12.10 1.77 16.47
CA VAL A 54 13.13 2.12 17.45
C VAL A 54 13.25 0.94 18.41
N LEU A 55 14.38 0.24 18.35
CA LEU A 55 14.64 -0.90 19.23
C LEU A 55 15.14 -0.37 20.58
N ALA A 56 14.62 -0.89 21.68
CA ALA A 56 15.10 -0.56 23.02
C ALA A 56 16.30 -1.45 23.35
N GLU A 57 17.38 -0.88 23.88
CA GLU A 57 18.51 -1.66 24.36
C GLU A 57 18.20 -2.30 25.72
N ASP A 58 18.35 -3.62 25.83
CA ASP A 58 18.06 -4.35 27.06
C ASP A 58 19.01 -3.96 28.19
N GLY A 59 18.45 -3.75 29.38
CA GLY A 59 19.20 -3.28 30.55
C GLY A 59 19.47 -1.78 30.58
N ILE A 60 19.23 -1.05 29.47
CA ILE A 60 19.34 0.41 29.40
C ILE A 60 17.97 1.05 29.20
N ASP A 61 17.32 0.74 28.07
CA ASP A 61 16.03 1.29 27.69
C ASP A 61 14.87 0.37 28.08
N TYR A 62 15.12 -0.94 28.19
CA TYR A 62 14.15 -1.93 28.63
C TYR A 62 14.68 -2.70 29.85
N VAL A 63 14.08 -2.47 31.01
CA VAL A 63 14.66 -2.86 32.31
C VAL A 63 13.70 -3.70 33.16
N PRO A 64 14.23 -4.57 34.05
CA PRO A 64 13.41 -5.29 35.01
C PRO A 64 12.64 -4.34 35.93
N GLY A 65 11.34 -4.60 36.10
CA GLY A 65 10.48 -3.95 37.08
C GLY A 65 10.57 -4.61 38.45
N THR A 66 9.92 -3.99 39.44
CA THR A 66 9.95 -4.44 40.85
C THR A 66 9.06 -5.66 41.15
N ARG A 67 8.25 -6.11 40.18
CA ARG A 67 7.29 -7.22 40.34
C ARG A 67 7.39 -8.28 39.24
N GLY A 68 8.58 -8.47 38.67
CA GLY A 68 8.84 -9.54 37.69
C GLY A 68 8.35 -9.28 36.26
N TYR A 69 7.90 -8.06 35.94
CA TYR A 69 7.62 -7.60 34.57
C TYR A 69 8.76 -6.71 34.08
N ARG A 70 8.98 -6.60 32.77
CA ARG A 70 9.94 -5.64 32.19
C ARG A 70 9.21 -4.40 31.67
N HIS A 71 9.91 -3.27 31.59
CA HIS A 71 9.30 -2.02 31.12
C HIS A 71 10.31 -1.11 30.43
N LEU A 72 9.81 -0.27 29.52
CA LEU A 72 10.58 0.80 28.93
C LEU A 72 10.89 1.88 29.97
N THR A 73 12.11 2.40 30.00
CA THR A 73 12.49 3.47 30.93
C THR A 73 11.74 4.76 30.62
N GLY A 74 11.46 5.55 31.66
CA GLY A 74 10.77 6.83 31.51
C GLY A 74 11.50 7.82 30.61
N GLU A 75 12.84 7.78 30.60
CA GLU A 75 13.67 8.60 29.72
C GLU A 75 13.48 8.23 28.25
N PHE A 76 13.60 6.93 27.92
CA PHE A 76 13.39 6.43 26.57
C PHE A 76 11.98 6.73 26.06
N VAL A 77 10.95 6.44 26.87
CA VAL A 77 9.55 6.73 26.55
C VAL A 77 9.35 8.24 26.31
N THR A 78 9.88 9.09 27.18
CA THR A 78 9.73 10.55 27.07
C THR A 78 10.43 11.09 25.82
N HIS A 79 11.64 10.62 25.53
CA HIS A 79 12.39 10.99 24.34
C HIS A 79 11.59 10.64 23.07
N GLN A 80 11.11 9.39 22.99
CA GLN A 80 10.36 8.92 21.82
C GLN A 80 8.98 9.56 21.69
N ALA A 81 8.28 9.84 22.79
CA ALA A 81 7.01 10.55 22.77
C ALA A 81 7.17 12.01 22.31
N ARG A 82 8.27 12.68 22.66
CA ARG A 82 8.59 14.02 22.14
C ARG A 82 8.85 13.99 20.65
N ARG A 83 9.64 13.02 20.17
CA ARG A 83 9.86 12.82 18.72
C ARG A 83 8.53 12.59 17.99
N ALA A 84 7.66 11.74 18.54
CA ALA A 84 6.33 11.49 17.98
C ALA A 84 5.51 12.78 17.87
N ARG A 85 5.54 13.66 18.89
CA ARG A 85 4.88 14.97 18.84
C ARG A 85 5.44 15.86 17.73
N GLU A 86 6.76 16.02 17.69
CA GLU A 86 7.46 16.92 16.75
C GLU A 86 7.20 16.52 15.30
N GLU A 87 7.24 15.22 15.02
CA GLU A 87 7.01 14.66 13.69
C GLU A 87 5.53 14.39 13.38
N LYS A 88 4.62 14.67 14.32
CA LYS A 88 3.18 14.38 14.24
C LYS A 88 2.89 12.91 13.95
N LEU A 89 3.61 12.01 14.62
CA LEU A 89 3.45 10.57 14.56
C LEU A 89 2.72 10.04 15.81
N VAL A 90 2.10 8.88 15.65
CA VAL A 90 1.53 8.06 16.72
C VAL A 90 2.64 7.23 17.35
N TYR A 91 2.70 7.26 18.68
CA TYR A 91 3.62 6.46 19.48
C TYR A 91 2.97 5.12 19.81
N LEU A 92 3.60 4.00 19.45
CA LEU A 92 3.21 2.67 19.91
C LEU A 92 4.38 2.01 20.64
N ALA A 93 4.23 1.70 21.93
CA ALA A 93 5.15 0.78 22.59
C ALA A 93 4.90 -0.65 22.07
N ALA A 94 5.93 -1.46 21.93
CA ALA A 94 5.82 -2.84 21.49
C ALA A 94 6.69 -3.74 22.37
N HIS A 95 6.18 -4.90 22.74
CA HIS A 95 6.95 -5.96 23.40
C HIS A 95 6.44 -7.34 22.98
N ASN A 96 7.24 -8.38 23.23
CA ASN A 96 6.83 -9.76 23.01
C ASN A 96 6.35 -10.41 24.30
N HIS A 97 5.42 -11.35 24.17
CA HIS A 97 5.20 -12.42 25.12
C HIS A 97 5.63 -13.75 24.48
N GLY A 98 5.69 -14.81 25.28
CA GLY A 98 5.72 -16.18 24.76
C GLY A 98 4.45 -16.53 23.98
N GLY A 99 4.51 -17.63 23.22
CA GLY A 99 3.39 -18.14 22.42
C GLY A 99 3.70 -18.14 20.92
N HIS A 100 2.82 -18.78 20.15
CA HIS A 100 2.96 -18.90 18.70
C HIS A 100 1.84 -18.16 17.98
N ASP A 101 0.65 -18.76 17.92
CA ASP A 101 -0.49 -18.26 17.13
C ASP A 101 -1.47 -17.41 17.93
N SER A 102 -1.24 -17.19 19.22
CA SER A 102 -2.12 -16.41 20.08
C SER A 102 -1.34 -15.51 21.04
N VAL A 103 -1.83 -14.29 21.25
CA VAL A 103 -1.26 -13.34 22.19
C VAL A 103 -2.35 -12.40 22.74
N ALA A 104 -2.20 -12.00 24.00
CA ALA A 104 -3.00 -10.98 24.65
C ALA A 104 -2.15 -10.22 25.68
N PHE A 105 -2.56 -9.00 25.99
CA PHE A 105 -1.96 -8.24 27.10
C PHE A 105 -2.25 -8.92 28.43
N SER A 106 -1.26 -8.90 29.32
CA SER A 106 -1.42 -9.34 30.70
C SER A 106 -2.13 -8.27 31.54
N GLY A 107 -2.64 -8.65 32.72
CA GLY A 107 -3.20 -7.70 33.67
C GLY A 107 -2.23 -6.58 34.07
N PRO A 108 -0.95 -6.89 34.38
CA PRO A 108 0.09 -5.89 34.61
C PRO A 108 0.30 -4.89 33.46
N ASP A 109 0.26 -5.35 32.19
CA ASP A 109 0.40 -4.49 31.01
C ASP A 109 -0.72 -3.46 30.97
N LEU A 110 -1.97 -3.94 31.04
CA LEU A 110 -3.15 -3.08 31.00
C LEU A 110 -3.14 -2.07 32.15
N ALA A 111 -2.77 -2.50 33.35
CA ALA A 111 -2.62 -1.60 34.49
C ALA A 111 -1.52 -0.54 34.27
N SER A 112 -0.46 -0.88 33.54
CA SER A 112 0.58 0.08 33.13
C SER A 112 0.04 1.09 32.12
N HIS A 113 -0.73 0.64 31.13
CA HIS A 113 -1.38 1.50 30.14
C HIS A 113 -2.27 2.54 30.84
N GLU A 114 -3.13 2.10 31.76
CA GLU A 114 -4.02 2.99 32.54
C GLU A 114 -3.26 4.11 33.28
N ARG A 115 -2.07 3.82 33.80
CA ARG A 115 -1.25 4.82 34.52
C ARG A 115 -0.51 5.77 33.59
N GLY A 116 0.04 5.25 32.49
CA GLY A 116 0.97 6.01 31.64
C GLY A 116 0.33 6.73 30.46
N TYR A 117 -0.67 6.12 29.83
CA TYR A 117 -1.14 6.52 28.51
C TYR A 117 -1.93 7.83 28.51
N PRO A 118 -2.72 8.18 29.56
CA PRO A 118 -3.30 9.51 29.67
C PRO A 118 -2.23 10.63 29.63
N THR A 119 -1.08 10.41 30.26
CA THR A 119 0.04 11.36 30.23
C THR A 119 0.67 11.42 28.83
N LEU A 120 0.86 10.27 28.18
CA LEU A 120 1.41 10.19 26.82
C LEU A 120 0.50 10.86 25.79
N LEU A 121 -0.83 10.73 25.90
CA LEU A 121 -1.78 11.46 25.07
C LEU A 121 -1.60 12.99 25.23
N GLY A 122 -1.48 13.46 26.47
CA GLY A 122 -1.25 14.87 26.76
C GLY A 122 0.09 15.40 26.21
N LEU A 123 1.14 14.57 26.27
CA LEU A 123 2.48 14.90 25.79
C LEU A 123 2.56 14.92 24.26
N THR A 124 2.08 13.85 23.62
CA THR A 124 2.18 13.63 22.17
C THR A 124 1.16 14.45 21.37
N ARG A 125 -0.01 14.73 21.97
CA ARG A 125 -1.18 15.31 21.28
C ARG A 125 -1.58 14.53 20.02
N GLN A 126 -1.35 13.22 20.05
CA GLN A 126 -1.71 12.26 19.01
C GLN A 126 -2.32 11.02 19.66
N HIS A 127 -2.85 10.09 18.85
CA HIS A 127 -3.14 8.74 19.35
C HIS A 127 -1.85 8.10 19.90
N VAL A 128 -2.00 7.26 20.92
CA VAL A 128 -0.91 6.45 21.48
C VAL A 128 -1.39 5.03 21.68
N GLY A 129 -0.48 4.06 21.76
CA GLY A 129 -0.88 2.67 21.85
C GLY A 129 0.22 1.74 22.32
N ALA A 130 -0.17 0.49 22.51
CA ALA A 130 0.72 -0.61 22.82
C ALA A 130 0.50 -1.73 21.81
N LEU A 131 1.52 -2.55 21.59
CA LEU A 131 1.47 -3.80 20.86
C LEU A 131 2.10 -4.88 21.71
N VAL A 132 1.45 -6.03 21.76
CA VAL A 132 2.04 -7.25 22.29
C VAL A 132 2.07 -8.30 21.17
N LEU A 133 3.22 -8.93 21.00
CA LEU A 133 3.46 -9.87 19.91
C LEU A 133 3.74 -11.27 20.46
N ALA A 134 3.25 -12.28 19.76
CA ALA A 134 3.82 -13.63 19.76
C ALA A 134 4.47 -13.89 18.40
N THR A 135 5.06 -15.06 18.18
CA THR A 135 5.83 -15.30 16.95
C THR A 135 4.98 -15.19 15.68
N GLN A 136 3.67 -15.50 15.74
CA GLN A 136 2.70 -15.43 14.63
C GLN A 136 1.37 -14.76 15.04
N ALA A 137 1.36 -13.95 16.10
CA ALA A 137 0.18 -13.21 16.53
C ALA A 137 0.52 -11.80 17.02
N ALA A 138 -0.46 -10.90 16.94
CA ALA A 138 -0.30 -9.52 17.39
C ALA A 138 -1.63 -9.00 17.96
N ALA A 139 -1.55 -8.39 19.14
CA ALA A 139 -2.64 -7.64 19.74
C ALA A 139 -2.19 -6.20 19.98
N GLY A 140 -3.13 -5.27 19.96
CA GLY A 140 -2.83 -3.86 20.18
C GLY A 140 -3.93 -3.15 20.94
N ASP A 141 -3.52 -2.22 21.80
CA ASP A 141 -4.39 -1.40 22.64
C ASP A 141 -4.16 0.07 22.30
N ILE A 142 -5.14 0.71 21.67
CA ILE A 142 -4.99 2.04 21.09
C ILE A 142 -5.86 3.04 21.86
N TRP A 143 -5.20 4.07 22.37
CA TRP A 143 -5.79 5.18 23.08
C TRP A 143 -5.95 6.37 22.15
N LEU A 144 -7.18 6.85 22.04
CA LEU A 144 -7.58 7.85 21.07
C LEU A 144 -7.50 9.26 21.68
N LEU A 145 -7.28 10.25 20.82
CA LEU A 145 -7.10 11.63 21.25
C LEU A 145 -8.41 12.26 21.76
N ASP A 146 -9.55 11.71 21.33
CA ASP A 146 -10.89 12.06 21.79
C ASP A 146 -11.25 11.42 23.15
N GLY A 147 -10.31 10.72 23.79
CA GLY A 147 -10.50 10.00 25.04
C GLY A 147 -11.07 8.59 24.86
N GLY A 148 -11.32 8.15 23.63
CA GLY A 148 -11.72 6.78 23.34
C GLY A 148 -10.58 5.78 23.49
N ARG A 149 -10.92 4.49 23.48
CA ARG A 149 -9.98 3.37 23.48
C ARG A 149 -10.51 2.28 22.57
N THR A 150 -9.63 1.64 21.81
CA THR A 150 -10.00 0.58 20.87
C THR A 150 -8.88 -0.42 20.68
N GLU A 151 -9.23 -1.66 20.39
CA GLU A 151 -8.26 -2.69 20.07
C GLU A 151 -7.82 -2.61 18.61
N LEU A 152 -6.58 -3.01 18.35
CA LEU A 152 -6.08 -3.16 17.00
C LEU A 152 -6.78 -4.33 16.31
N VAL A 153 -7.43 -4.06 15.18
CA VAL A 153 -8.14 -5.10 14.42
C VAL A 153 -7.17 -6.11 13.83
N ARG A 154 -6.02 -5.65 13.35
CA ARG A 154 -4.94 -6.48 12.79
C ARG A 154 -3.66 -5.69 12.57
N LEU A 155 -2.54 -6.42 12.53
CA LEU A 155 -1.26 -5.97 12.01
C LEU A 155 -1.05 -6.58 10.61
N VAL A 156 -0.74 -5.75 9.62
CA VAL A 156 -0.50 -6.15 8.23
C VAL A 156 0.98 -5.95 7.91
N ILE A 157 1.64 -7.03 7.51
CA ILE A 157 3.02 -7.02 7.05
C ILE A 157 3.02 -6.97 5.52
N VAL A 158 3.73 -5.98 4.99
CA VAL A 158 3.70 -5.58 3.58
C VAL A 158 5.08 -5.88 2.97
N GLY A 159 5.20 -7.03 2.26
CA GLY A 159 6.46 -7.59 1.75
C GLY A 159 6.42 -8.09 0.31
N GLU A 160 6.90 -9.30 0.04
CA GLU A 160 6.60 -9.97 -1.25
C GLU A 160 5.21 -10.61 -1.18
N SER A 161 4.91 -11.22 -0.03
CA SER A 161 3.59 -11.64 0.41
C SER A 161 2.94 -10.57 1.30
N ARG A 162 1.61 -10.66 1.44
CA ARG A 162 0.86 -9.93 2.46
C ARG A 162 0.57 -10.90 3.60
N THR A 163 1.08 -10.61 4.79
CA THR A 163 0.79 -11.39 6.01
C THR A 163 -0.09 -10.55 6.93
N VAL A 164 -1.05 -11.20 7.59
CA VAL A 164 -1.94 -10.55 8.55
C VAL A 164 -1.82 -11.28 9.87
N LEU A 165 -1.49 -10.54 10.93
CA LEU A 165 -1.47 -11.03 12.29
C LEU A 165 -2.67 -10.46 13.05
N THR A 166 -3.33 -11.32 13.80
CA THR A 166 -4.43 -11.02 14.71
C THR A 166 -4.08 -11.55 16.11
N PRO A 167 -4.84 -11.21 17.17
CA PRO A 167 -4.54 -11.69 18.52
C PRO A 167 -4.59 -13.21 18.64
N GLN A 168 -5.41 -13.86 17.82
CA GLN A 168 -5.52 -15.31 17.68
C GLN A 168 -6.04 -15.64 16.27
N PRO A 169 -5.93 -16.88 15.78
CA PRO A 169 -6.41 -17.25 14.46
C PRO A 169 -7.92 -17.03 14.39
N SER A 170 -8.38 -16.35 13.33
CA SER A 170 -9.81 -16.22 13.08
C SER A 170 -10.32 -17.50 12.42
N GLU A 171 -11.07 -18.31 13.14
CA GLU A 171 -11.91 -19.36 12.56
C GLU A 171 -13.01 -18.70 11.74
N THR A 172 -12.71 -18.36 10.49
CA THR A 172 -13.71 -17.76 9.62
C THR A 172 -14.45 -18.89 8.93
N ASP A 173 -15.60 -19.27 9.48
CA ASP A 173 -16.57 -20.14 8.81
C ASP A 173 -17.36 -19.37 7.73
N ALA A 174 -16.67 -18.41 7.08
CA ALA A 174 -17.23 -17.61 6.01
C ALA A 174 -17.55 -18.54 4.85
N GLY A 175 -18.84 -18.87 4.72
CA GLY A 175 -19.35 -19.69 3.63
C GLY A 175 -18.78 -19.20 2.30
N VAL A 176 -17.94 -20.03 1.70
CA VAL A 176 -17.36 -19.74 0.38
C VAL A 176 -18.47 -19.91 -0.64
N ALA A 177 -18.82 -18.82 -1.33
CA ALA A 177 -19.80 -18.89 -2.41
C ALA A 177 -19.40 -19.98 -3.41
N ALA A 178 -20.36 -20.83 -3.82
CA ALA A 178 -20.09 -22.03 -4.60
C ALA A 178 -19.21 -21.79 -5.85
N ARG A 179 -19.33 -20.62 -6.48
CA ARG A 179 -18.52 -20.23 -7.64
C ARG A 179 -17.01 -20.11 -7.37
N TYR A 180 -16.62 -19.88 -6.12
CA TYR A 180 -15.23 -19.77 -5.67
C TYR A 180 -14.74 -21.05 -4.98
N HIS A 181 -15.53 -22.13 -4.95
CA HIS A 181 -15.14 -23.35 -4.25
C HIS A 181 -13.77 -23.88 -4.69
N ARG A 182 -13.54 -24.04 -6.00
CA ARG A 182 -12.23 -24.48 -6.54
C ARG A 182 -11.08 -23.52 -6.20
N GLN A 183 -11.38 -22.24 -6.11
CA GLN A 183 -10.40 -21.21 -5.75
C GLN A 183 -10.07 -21.28 -4.25
N ALA A 184 -11.06 -21.51 -3.40
CA ALA A 184 -10.87 -21.69 -1.96
C ALA A 184 -10.13 -22.99 -1.60
N LEU A 185 -10.10 -24.00 -2.48
CA LEU A 185 -9.20 -25.15 -2.30
C LEU A 185 -7.72 -24.74 -2.35
N LEU A 186 -7.38 -23.65 -3.05
CA LEU A 186 -6.02 -23.13 -3.13
C LEU A 186 -5.74 -22.07 -2.06
N PHE A 187 -6.67 -21.14 -1.84
CA PHE A 187 -6.46 -19.99 -0.94
C PHE A 187 -7.05 -20.16 0.46
N GLY A 188 -7.84 -21.21 0.70
CA GLY A 188 -8.70 -21.34 1.87
C GLY A 188 -9.89 -20.38 1.84
N ALA A 189 -10.85 -20.61 2.75
CA ALA A 189 -11.99 -19.71 2.94
C ALA A 189 -11.54 -18.30 3.38
N ILE A 190 -10.52 -18.23 4.25
CA ILE A 190 -9.92 -16.98 4.73
C ILE A 190 -9.32 -16.18 3.57
N GLY A 191 -8.54 -16.82 2.69
CA GLY A 191 -7.96 -16.14 1.53
C GLY A 191 -9.03 -15.59 0.58
N GLN A 192 -10.13 -16.33 0.40
CA GLN A 192 -11.26 -15.85 -0.40
C GLN A 192 -11.98 -14.66 0.27
N ALA A 193 -12.15 -14.68 1.59
CA ALA A 193 -12.71 -13.57 2.35
C ALA A 193 -11.83 -12.32 2.28
N ILE A 194 -10.49 -12.48 2.33
CA ILE A 194 -9.53 -11.39 2.13
C ILE A 194 -9.73 -10.75 0.74
N LEU A 195 -9.83 -11.55 -0.32
CA LEU A 195 -10.10 -11.03 -1.67
C LEU A 195 -11.44 -10.28 -1.72
N ALA A 196 -12.49 -10.87 -1.17
CA ALA A 196 -13.82 -10.25 -1.13
C ALA A 196 -13.84 -8.91 -0.36
N GLY A 197 -13.03 -8.76 0.68
CA GLY A 197 -12.87 -7.50 1.42
C GLY A 197 -11.89 -6.50 0.81
N SER A 198 -11.12 -6.91 -0.21
CA SER A 198 -10.06 -6.07 -0.79
C SER A 198 -10.61 -4.99 -1.72
N LYS A 199 -10.00 -3.80 -1.66
CA LYS A 199 -10.20 -2.68 -2.56
C LYS A 199 -8.94 -2.44 -3.40
N VAL A 200 -9.06 -2.56 -4.71
CA VAL A 200 -7.92 -2.53 -5.62
C VAL A 200 -8.05 -1.38 -6.62
N ALA A 201 -7.01 -0.55 -6.71
CA ALA A 201 -6.91 0.47 -7.74
C ALA A 201 -6.19 -0.07 -8.99
N ILE A 202 -6.67 0.32 -10.16
CA ILE A 202 -6.02 0.08 -11.45
C ILE A 202 -5.89 1.43 -12.15
N VAL A 203 -4.65 1.89 -12.30
CA VAL A 203 -4.32 3.15 -12.98
C VAL A 203 -3.99 2.83 -14.43
N GLY A 204 -4.89 3.18 -15.34
CA GLY A 204 -4.86 2.83 -16.75
C GLY A 204 -5.83 1.69 -17.08
N ALA A 205 -6.80 1.97 -17.95
CA ALA A 205 -7.77 1.05 -18.52
C ALA A 205 -7.44 0.73 -20.00
N GLY A 206 -6.15 0.59 -20.33
CA GLY A 206 -5.69 0.05 -21.61
C GLY A 206 -5.88 -1.48 -21.69
N GLY A 207 -5.23 -2.13 -22.65
CA GLY A 207 -5.37 -3.58 -22.83
C GLY A 207 -5.01 -4.40 -21.58
N VAL A 208 -3.86 -4.11 -20.98
CA VAL A 208 -3.43 -4.75 -19.72
C VAL A 208 -4.37 -4.40 -18.56
N GLY A 209 -4.75 -3.13 -18.42
CA GLY A 209 -5.64 -2.67 -17.35
C GLY A 209 -7.00 -3.36 -17.37
N MET A 210 -7.59 -3.52 -18.55
CA MET A 210 -8.87 -4.22 -18.72
C MET A 210 -8.77 -5.73 -18.45
N LEU A 211 -7.63 -6.37 -18.76
CA LEU A 211 -7.37 -7.75 -18.36
C LEU A 211 -7.26 -7.88 -16.84
N LEU A 212 -6.58 -6.95 -16.17
CA LEU A 212 -6.52 -6.92 -14.71
C LEU A 212 -7.92 -6.75 -14.09
N VAL A 213 -8.74 -5.84 -14.63
CA VAL A 213 -10.14 -5.68 -14.21
C VAL A 213 -10.89 -7.00 -14.30
N GLN A 214 -10.77 -7.71 -15.43
CA GLN A 214 -11.44 -8.98 -15.64
C GLN A 214 -10.97 -10.05 -14.66
N LEU A 215 -9.66 -10.21 -14.49
CA LEU A 215 -9.06 -11.23 -13.63
C LEU A 215 -9.36 -10.97 -12.15
N LEU A 216 -9.18 -9.74 -11.66
CA LEU A 216 -9.47 -9.38 -10.28
C LEU A 216 -10.96 -9.54 -9.94
N ALA A 217 -11.84 -9.18 -10.87
CA ALA A 217 -13.27 -9.41 -10.69
C ALA A 217 -13.61 -10.91 -10.63
N ARG A 218 -12.97 -11.74 -11.46
CA ARG A 218 -13.15 -13.21 -11.43
C ARG A 218 -12.56 -13.86 -10.18
N LEU A 219 -11.46 -13.33 -9.64
CA LEU A 219 -10.89 -13.75 -8.36
C LEU A 219 -11.79 -13.40 -7.16
N GLY A 220 -12.83 -12.61 -7.37
CA GLY A 220 -13.76 -12.22 -6.31
C GLY A 220 -13.28 -11.03 -5.49
N VAL A 221 -12.43 -10.16 -6.04
CA VAL A 221 -12.14 -8.86 -5.42
C VAL A 221 -13.44 -8.09 -5.21
N GLY A 222 -13.63 -7.51 -4.02
CA GLY A 222 -14.86 -6.83 -3.65
C GLY A 222 -15.06 -5.48 -4.32
N HIS A 223 -13.99 -4.67 -4.41
CA HIS A 223 -14.07 -3.30 -4.89
C HIS A 223 -12.93 -2.98 -5.87
N LEU A 224 -13.27 -2.46 -7.06
CA LEU A 224 -12.30 -1.93 -8.03
C LEU A 224 -12.45 -0.43 -8.23
N VAL A 225 -11.34 0.30 -8.13
CA VAL A 225 -11.21 1.71 -8.54
C VAL A 225 -10.39 1.75 -9.83
N VAL A 226 -10.98 2.15 -10.95
CA VAL A 226 -10.29 2.18 -12.25
C VAL A 226 -10.19 3.62 -12.74
N ILE A 227 -8.96 4.10 -12.95
CA ILE A 227 -8.67 5.46 -13.39
C ILE A 227 -8.14 5.42 -14.82
N ASP A 228 -8.77 6.15 -15.74
CA ASP A 228 -8.24 6.37 -17.08
C ASP A 228 -8.82 7.65 -17.71
N PRO A 229 -7.99 8.58 -18.23
CA PRO A 229 -8.44 9.83 -18.82
C PRO A 229 -8.90 9.69 -20.29
N GLU A 230 -8.76 8.52 -20.91
CA GLU A 230 -8.95 8.32 -22.33
C GLU A 230 -10.30 7.67 -22.69
N ARG A 231 -10.72 7.95 -23.92
CA ARG A 231 -11.84 7.28 -24.58
C ARG A 231 -11.34 6.15 -25.47
N VAL A 232 -12.25 5.26 -25.83
CA VAL A 232 -11.96 4.21 -26.82
C VAL A 232 -11.69 4.88 -28.16
N ASP A 233 -10.67 4.39 -28.86
CA ASP A 233 -10.26 4.84 -30.18
C ASP A 233 -10.11 3.62 -31.09
N THR A 234 -10.34 3.79 -32.38
CA THR A 234 -10.27 2.73 -33.40
C THR A 234 -8.91 2.05 -33.39
N THR A 235 -7.82 2.81 -33.20
CA THR A 235 -6.45 2.29 -33.11
C THR A 235 -6.21 1.40 -31.88
N ASN A 236 -7.03 1.56 -30.84
CA ASN A 236 -6.92 0.80 -29.60
C ASN A 236 -7.81 -0.45 -29.57
N LEU A 237 -8.82 -0.56 -30.44
CA LEU A 237 -9.77 -1.68 -30.47
C LEU A 237 -9.11 -3.07 -30.50
N PRO A 238 -8.05 -3.33 -31.31
CA PRO A 238 -7.47 -4.68 -31.40
C PRO A 238 -6.93 -5.24 -30.07
N ARG A 239 -6.68 -4.36 -29.08
CA ARG A 239 -6.06 -4.72 -27.80
C ARG A 239 -6.93 -4.41 -26.58
N LEU A 240 -8.14 -3.88 -26.74
CA LEU A 240 -9.06 -3.58 -25.64
C LEU A 240 -10.12 -4.69 -25.51
N PRO A 241 -10.02 -5.57 -24.49
CA PRO A 241 -11.00 -6.62 -24.26
C PRO A 241 -12.43 -6.05 -24.18
N GLU A 242 -13.38 -6.71 -24.84
CA GLU A 242 -14.80 -6.36 -24.84
C GLU A 242 -15.15 -4.93 -25.31
N ALA A 243 -14.20 -4.17 -25.88
CA ALA A 243 -14.50 -2.92 -26.57
C ALA A 243 -15.07 -3.24 -27.96
N THR A 244 -16.07 -2.47 -28.39
CA THR A 244 -16.77 -2.69 -29.66
C THR A 244 -16.49 -1.55 -30.64
N ARG A 245 -16.72 -1.81 -31.94
CA ARG A 245 -16.65 -0.76 -32.99
C ARG A 245 -17.53 0.45 -32.67
N LEU A 246 -18.67 0.23 -32.02
CA LEU A 246 -19.57 1.28 -31.55
C LEU A 246 -18.95 2.10 -30.41
N ASP A 247 -18.25 1.47 -29.47
CA ASP A 247 -17.55 2.18 -28.40
C ASP A 247 -16.50 3.15 -28.94
N ALA A 248 -15.84 2.80 -30.05
CA ALA A 248 -14.87 3.66 -30.75
C ALA A 248 -15.51 4.63 -31.76
N MET A 249 -16.81 4.50 -32.05
CA MET A 249 -17.51 5.17 -33.14
C MET A 249 -16.83 4.97 -34.51
N GLU A 250 -16.30 3.77 -34.77
CA GLU A 250 -15.48 3.46 -35.96
C GLU A 250 -16.16 3.80 -37.31
N PHE A 251 -17.49 3.79 -37.36
CA PHE A 251 -18.26 4.14 -38.55
C PHE A 251 -17.99 5.57 -39.08
N VAL A 252 -17.49 6.48 -38.24
CA VAL A 252 -17.10 7.85 -38.63
C VAL A 252 -15.62 8.01 -39.01
N ASP A 253 -14.84 6.94 -38.92
CA ASP A 253 -13.40 6.95 -39.24
C ASP A 253 -13.12 6.47 -40.68
N ARG A 254 -14.17 6.42 -41.52
CA ARG A 254 -14.10 6.10 -42.95
C ARG A 254 -13.58 7.29 -43.77
N ASP A 255 -13.00 6.96 -44.92
CA ASP A 255 -12.58 7.96 -45.91
C ASP A 255 -13.78 8.79 -46.40
N GLY A 256 -13.58 10.09 -46.55
CA GLY A 256 -14.64 11.04 -46.94
C GLY A 256 -15.39 11.74 -45.79
N ILE A 257 -15.21 11.31 -44.53
CA ILE A 257 -15.83 11.99 -43.37
C ILE A 257 -15.06 13.28 -43.03
N PRO A 258 -15.73 14.45 -42.95
CA PRO A 258 -15.07 15.72 -42.56
C PRO A 258 -14.39 15.66 -41.19
N ARG A 259 -13.24 16.33 -41.04
CA ARG A 259 -12.47 16.37 -39.78
C ARG A 259 -13.28 16.81 -38.57
N ILE A 260 -14.22 17.75 -38.76
CA ILE A 260 -15.06 18.26 -37.69
C ILE A 260 -15.99 17.18 -37.12
N VAL A 261 -16.57 16.34 -38.01
CA VAL A 261 -17.43 15.21 -37.62
C VAL A 261 -16.61 14.18 -36.85
N ARG A 262 -15.39 13.88 -37.31
CA ARG A 262 -14.48 12.95 -36.64
C ARG A 262 -14.07 13.44 -35.24
N SER A 263 -13.83 14.75 -35.09
CA SER A 263 -13.51 15.37 -33.80
C SER A 263 -14.68 15.27 -32.81
N VAL A 264 -15.90 15.55 -33.27
CA VAL A 264 -17.12 15.40 -32.44
C VAL A 264 -17.33 13.95 -32.05
N ALA A 265 -17.17 13.01 -32.98
CA ALA A 265 -17.30 11.59 -32.69
C ALA A 265 -16.29 11.11 -31.64
N ARG A 266 -15.02 11.53 -31.71
CA ARG A 266 -14.02 11.19 -30.68
C ARG A 266 -14.42 11.67 -29.28
N ARG A 267 -15.13 12.80 -29.17
CA ARG A 267 -15.68 13.30 -27.89
C ARG A 267 -16.87 12.49 -27.40
N LEU A 268 -17.62 11.87 -28.32
CA LEU A 268 -18.77 11.01 -28.03
C LEU A 268 -18.40 9.54 -27.78
N ALA A 269 -17.23 9.09 -28.24
CA ALA A 269 -16.70 7.74 -28.02
C ALA A 269 -16.73 7.34 -26.54
N ALA A 270 -16.92 6.05 -26.26
CA ALA A 270 -17.07 5.56 -24.90
C ALA A 270 -15.80 5.83 -24.07
N LYS A 271 -15.97 6.27 -22.83
CA LYS A 271 -14.85 6.37 -21.87
C LYS A 271 -14.31 4.97 -21.58
N LYS A 272 -12.99 4.77 -21.53
CA LYS A 272 -12.41 3.44 -21.26
C LYS A 272 -12.88 2.85 -19.93
N VAL A 273 -13.03 3.68 -18.90
CA VAL A 273 -13.58 3.28 -17.59
C VAL A 273 -15.02 2.73 -17.67
N ARG A 274 -15.81 3.13 -18.68
CA ARG A 274 -17.15 2.57 -18.92
C ARG A 274 -17.06 1.14 -19.44
N VAL A 275 -16.11 0.87 -20.35
CA VAL A 275 -15.85 -0.48 -20.86
C VAL A 275 -15.30 -1.37 -19.73
N ALA A 276 -14.37 -0.86 -18.92
CA ALA A 276 -13.88 -1.56 -17.74
C ALA A 276 -15.00 -1.94 -16.76
N ARG A 277 -15.95 -1.03 -16.49
CA ARG A 277 -17.14 -1.34 -15.66
C ARG A 277 -17.95 -2.50 -16.21
N ARG A 278 -18.15 -2.53 -17.54
CA ARG A 278 -18.88 -3.61 -18.23
C ARG A 278 -18.19 -4.95 -18.04
N ILE A 279 -16.86 -4.99 -18.22
CA ILE A 279 -16.04 -6.19 -18.01
C ILE A 279 -16.15 -6.68 -16.56
N ALA A 280 -15.97 -5.78 -15.59
CA ALA A 280 -16.01 -6.11 -14.16
C ALA A 280 -17.36 -6.73 -13.76
N ARG A 281 -18.48 -6.10 -14.16
CA ARG A 281 -19.83 -6.55 -13.81
C ARG A 281 -20.25 -7.84 -14.51
N ARG A 282 -19.73 -8.11 -15.71
CA ARG A 282 -19.91 -9.40 -16.40
C ARG A 282 -19.15 -10.53 -15.70
N ALA A 283 -17.94 -10.27 -15.21
CA ALA A 283 -17.15 -11.24 -14.45
C ALA A 283 -17.74 -11.51 -13.05
N ASN A 284 -18.12 -10.46 -12.34
CA ASN A 284 -18.70 -10.52 -11.02
C ASN A 284 -19.77 -9.44 -10.84
N ARG A 285 -21.05 -9.83 -10.83
CA ARG A 285 -22.16 -8.89 -10.70
C ARG A 285 -22.16 -8.15 -9.37
N ALA A 286 -21.65 -8.77 -8.30
CA ALA A 286 -21.62 -8.22 -6.95
C ALA A 286 -20.48 -7.20 -6.73
N ILE A 287 -19.50 -7.10 -7.65
CA ILE A 287 -18.33 -6.24 -7.45
C ILE A 287 -18.70 -4.77 -7.33
N GLU A 288 -18.19 -4.06 -6.34
CA GLU A 288 -18.25 -2.61 -6.31
C GLU A 288 -17.26 -2.03 -7.33
N PHE A 289 -17.70 -1.07 -8.13
CA PHE A 289 -16.87 -0.51 -9.21
C PHE A 289 -16.96 1.01 -9.24
N GLU A 290 -15.83 1.66 -9.01
CA GLU A 290 -15.65 3.10 -9.16
C GLU A 290 -14.81 3.38 -10.41
N GLY A 291 -15.44 3.95 -11.44
CA GLY A 291 -14.75 4.37 -12.66
C GLY A 291 -14.44 5.86 -12.66
N VAL A 292 -13.17 6.22 -12.63
CA VAL A 292 -12.71 7.62 -12.58
C VAL A 292 -12.14 8.03 -13.94
N PHE A 293 -12.87 8.90 -14.64
CA PHE A 293 -12.38 9.48 -15.90
C PHE A 293 -11.52 10.70 -15.60
N GLY A 294 -10.22 10.50 -15.41
CA GLY A 294 -9.27 11.54 -15.02
C GLY A 294 -7.83 11.02 -14.99
N ASP A 295 -6.87 11.91 -14.78
CA ASP A 295 -5.45 11.54 -14.66
C ASP A 295 -5.10 11.36 -13.17
N VAL A 296 -4.31 10.33 -12.86
CA VAL A 296 -3.79 10.11 -11.49
C VAL A 296 -2.83 11.22 -11.05
N ALA A 297 -2.30 12.00 -11.99
CA ALA A 297 -1.53 13.20 -11.71
C ALA A 297 -2.37 14.27 -10.98
N ASP A 298 -3.70 14.25 -11.12
CA ASP A 298 -4.59 15.16 -10.42
C ASP A 298 -4.72 14.75 -8.95
N ASP A 299 -4.50 15.68 -8.01
CA ASP A 299 -4.51 15.38 -6.57
C ASP A 299 -5.86 14.83 -6.09
N ALA A 300 -6.97 15.31 -6.66
CA ALA A 300 -8.31 14.82 -6.36
C ALA A 300 -8.50 13.35 -6.77
N VAL A 301 -7.86 12.92 -7.86
CA VAL A 301 -7.89 11.54 -8.35
C VAL A 301 -6.93 10.67 -7.54
N ALA A 302 -5.72 11.15 -7.25
CA ALA A 302 -4.75 10.44 -6.42
C ALA A 302 -5.29 10.12 -5.02
N ARG A 303 -6.06 11.04 -4.41
CA ARG A 303 -6.72 10.80 -3.11
C ARG A 303 -7.73 9.66 -3.12
N LYS A 304 -8.24 9.24 -4.29
CA LYS A 304 -9.18 8.10 -4.38
C LYS A 304 -8.50 6.74 -4.22
N ILE A 305 -7.19 6.67 -4.50
CA ILE A 305 -6.43 5.42 -4.45
C ILE A 305 -5.64 5.23 -3.15
N THR A 306 -5.58 6.24 -2.27
CA THR A 306 -4.86 6.16 -0.98
C THR A 306 -5.49 5.16 -0.01
N ASP A 307 -6.78 4.87 -0.16
CA ASP A 307 -7.53 3.86 0.62
C ASP A 307 -7.53 2.48 -0.06
N CYS A 308 -6.87 2.30 -1.19
CA CYS A 308 -6.78 0.97 -1.81
C CYS A 308 -5.76 0.10 -1.05
N ASP A 309 -6.00 -1.21 -1.03
CA ASP A 309 -5.06 -2.21 -0.47
C ASP A 309 -3.94 -2.50 -1.47
N PHE A 310 -4.28 -2.51 -2.77
CA PHE A 310 -3.34 -2.72 -3.86
C PHE A 310 -3.56 -1.69 -4.97
N ILE A 311 -2.47 -1.29 -5.62
CA ILE A 311 -2.50 -0.37 -6.76
C ILE A 311 -1.73 -1.01 -7.91
N PHE A 312 -2.42 -1.27 -9.01
CA PHE A 312 -1.82 -1.74 -10.26
C PHE A 312 -1.58 -0.58 -11.21
N LEU A 313 -0.34 -0.39 -11.61
CA LEU A 313 0.06 0.61 -12.61
C LEU A 313 0.03 -0.02 -14.00
N ALA A 314 -1.07 0.21 -14.73
CA ALA A 314 -1.29 -0.25 -16.09
C ALA A 314 -1.33 0.92 -17.11
N ALA A 315 -0.82 2.09 -16.72
CA ALA A 315 -0.72 3.26 -17.58
C ALA A 315 0.56 3.24 -18.42
N ASP A 316 0.43 3.68 -19.67
CA ASP A 316 1.54 3.76 -20.62
C ASP A 316 2.37 5.05 -20.46
N THR A 317 1.85 6.05 -19.74
CA THR A 317 2.50 7.36 -19.56
C THR A 317 3.63 7.32 -18.52
N MET A 318 4.70 8.09 -18.77
CA MET A 318 5.79 8.21 -17.80
C MET A 318 5.40 8.98 -16.55
N LEU A 319 4.47 9.94 -16.64
CA LEU A 319 4.02 10.75 -15.50
C LEU A 319 3.28 9.91 -14.46
N ALA A 320 2.32 9.07 -14.86
CA ALA A 320 1.64 8.16 -13.94
C ALA A 320 2.63 7.20 -13.25
N ARG A 321 3.72 6.83 -13.93
CA ARG A 321 4.77 5.96 -13.40
C ARG A 321 5.68 6.63 -12.37
N THR A 322 5.77 7.96 -12.38
CA THR A 322 6.57 8.73 -11.41
C THR A 322 5.71 9.20 -10.22
N VAL A 323 4.47 9.63 -10.48
CA VAL A 323 3.60 10.24 -9.46
C VAL A 323 3.09 9.22 -8.44
N VAL A 324 2.73 8.01 -8.86
CA VAL A 324 2.12 7.02 -7.96
C VAL A 324 3.09 6.54 -6.87
N PRO A 325 4.35 6.18 -7.16
CA PRO A 325 5.31 5.82 -6.11
C PRO A 325 5.64 6.96 -5.13
N ASP A 326 5.68 8.21 -5.59
CA ASP A 326 6.12 9.35 -4.77
C ASP A 326 5.00 9.91 -3.87
N ARG A 327 3.72 9.67 -4.22
CA ARG A 327 2.57 10.16 -3.43
C ARG A 327 2.00 9.14 -2.45
N LEU A 328 2.56 7.93 -2.41
CA LEU A 328 2.12 6.90 -1.48
C LEU A 328 2.86 7.01 -0.15
N PRO A 329 2.15 7.01 0.99
CA PRO A 329 2.73 7.25 2.30
C PRO A 329 3.62 6.11 2.81
N VAL A 330 3.81 5.00 2.09
CA VAL A 330 4.77 3.95 2.50
C VAL A 330 5.66 3.64 1.30
N PRO A 331 6.99 3.49 1.46
CA PRO A 331 7.82 2.92 0.41
C PRO A 331 7.35 1.49 0.17
N HIS A 332 6.44 1.30 -0.80
CA HIS A 332 5.91 -0.01 -1.15
C HIS A 332 7.05 -0.92 -1.62
N PRO A 333 7.32 -2.04 -0.93
CA PRO A 333 8.18 -3.09 -1.45
C PRO A 333 7.32 -4.18 -2.12
N HIS A 334 6.24 -3.82 -2.82
CA HIS A 334 5.39 -4.79 -3.53
C HIS A 334 5.55 -4.68 -5.05
N PRO A 335 5.31 -5.78 -5.80
CA PRO A 335 5.59 -5.85 -7.22
C PRO A 335 4.62 -4.93 -7.95
N ALA A 336 5.09 -3.73 -8.33
CA ALA A 336 4.58 -3.12 -9.54
C ALA A 336 4.92 -4.10 -10.68
N GLY A 337 3.99 -5.02 -10.96
CA GLY A 337 4.06 -5.94 -12.08
C GLY A 337 4.13 -5.11 -13.35
N ARG A 338 5.35 -4.86 -13.81
CA ARG A 338 5.61 -4.09 -15.02
C ARG A 338 5.41 -5.01 -16.22
N LEU A 339 4.17 -5.15 -16.69
CA LEU A 339 3.94 -5.69 -18.03
C LEU A 339 4.13 -4.57 -19.05
N GLN A 340 5.13 -4.72 -19.91
CA GLN A 340 5.47 -3.76 -20.94
C GLN A 340 5.39 -4.45 -22.30
N ALA A 341 4.54 -3.95 -23.20
CA ALA A 341 4.66 -4.20 -24.62
C ALA A 341 5.30 -2.93 -25.24
N ARG A 342 6.60 -2.98 -25.55
CA ARG A 342 7.24 -1.91 -26.34
C ARG A 342 7.25 -2.32 -27.81
N HIS A 343 6.75 -1.46 -28.68
CA HIS A 343 6.89 -1.60 -30.12
C HIS A 343 8.22 -0.99 -30.56
N ARG A 344 9.28 -1.79 -30.60
CA ARG A 344 10.41 -1.62 -31.54
C ARG A 344 10.90 -3.03 -31.90
N SER A 345 11.04 -3.25 -33.20
CA SER A 345 11.51 -4.46 -33.87
C SER A 345 12.46 -5.32 -33.02
N GLY A 346 12.10 -6.59 -32.82
CA GLY A 346 12.96 -7.60 -32.20
C GLY A 346 12.38 -8.21 -30.93
N HIS A 347 12.02 -9.48 -31.02
CA HIS A 347 11.55 -10.35 -29.93
C HIS A 347 12.34 -10.17 -28.63
N ARG A 348 11.66 -9.75 -27.55
CA ARG A 348 12.01 -10.02 -26.14
C ARG A 348 10.85 -9.57 -25.23
N LEU A 349 10.13 -10.53 -24.64
CA LEU A 349 9.33 -10.30 -23.43
C LEU A 349 10.30 -10.13 -22.26
N GLY A 350 10.34 -8.94 -21.67
CA GLY A 350 11.18 -8.66 -20.52
C GLY A 350 10.34 -8.26 -19.31
N ALA A 351 10.13 -9.19 -18.36
CA ALA A 351 9.73 -8.84 -17.01
C ALA A 351 10.96 -8.26 -16.29
N ARG A 352 11.00 -6.95 -16.03
CA ARG A 352 12.06 -6.32 -15.24
C ARG A 352 11.56 -6.00 -13.84
N ARG A 353 12.12 -6.70 -12.86
CA ARG A 353 12.07 -6.34 -11.44
C ARG A 353 12.89 -5.07 -11.22
N VAL A 354 12.26 -3.97 -10.82
CA VAL A 354 13.01 -2.75 -10.47
C VAL A 354 13.49 -2.89 -9.03
N ARG A 355 14.77 -3.22 -8.84
CA ARG A 355 15.47 -3.06 -7.55
C ARG A 355 16.07 -1.66 -7.51
N ARG A 356 15.70 -0.82 -6.53
CA ARG A 356 16.48 0.40 -6.23
C ARG A 356 17.80 -0.05 -5.59
N ARG A 357 18.94 0.22 -6.23
CA ARG A 357 20.23 0.37 -5.53
C ARG A 357 20.19 1.72 -4.79
N PRO A 358 20.76 1.84 -3.58
CA PRO A 358 20.84 3.11 -2.89
C PRO A 358 21.68 4.09 -3.72
N LEU A 359 21.09 5.21 -4.12
CA LEU A 359 21.82 6.32 -4.72
C LEU A 359 22.61 7.02 -3.61
N ALA A 360 23.93 7.03 -3.76
CA ALA A 360 24.82 7.85 -2.97
C ALA A 360 24.43 9.33 -3.11
N ARG A 361 24.48 10.07 -1.99
CA ARG A 361 24.27 11.52 -1.93
C ARG A 361 25.24 12.23 -2.87
N VAL A 362 24.74 12.89 -3.91
CA VAL A 362 25.50 13.89 -4.68
C VAL A 362 25.04 15.27 -4.20
N ARG A 363 25.98 16.04 -3.64
CA ARG A 363 25.79 17.44 -3.23
C ARG A 363 25.52 18.30 -4.47
N CYS A 364 24.53 19.18 -4.36
CA CYS A 364 24.26 20.24 -5.32
C CYS A 364 25.46 21.20 -5.44
N GLY A 365 25.97 21.38 -6.66
CA GLY A 365 26.87 22.46 -7.06
C GLY A 365 26.37 23.03 -8.38
N VAL A 366 26.00 24.31 -8.37
CA VAL A 366 25.44 25.09 -9.48
C VAL A 366 26.49 25.28 -10.59
N PRO A 367 26.16 25.16 -11.90
CA PRO A 367 27.05 25.66 -12.95
C PRO A 367 26.64 27.09 -13.37
N LEU A 368 27.57 28.02 -13.18
CA LEU A 368 27.52 29.36 -13.77
C LEU A 368 28.01 29.32 -15.25
N VAL A 369 27.67 30.38 -15.98
CA VAL A 369 27.50 30.46 -17.43
C VAL A 369 28.70 31.15 -18.14
N GLN A 370 29.00 30.71 -19.38
CA GLN A 370 29.59 31.39 -20.57
C GLN A 370 31.13 31.61 -20.81
N ARG A 371 31.59 30.91 -21.88
CA ARG A 371 32.34 31.36 -23.12
C ARG A 371 33.85 31.73 -23.05
N PRO A 372 34.58 31.82 -24.21
CA PRO A 372 34.68 30.92 -25.38
C PRO A 372 36.16 30.72 -25.90
N HIS A 373 36.33 29.87 -26.92
CA HIS A 373 37.48 29.72 -27.84
C HIS A 373 38.86 29.26 -27.29
N GLN A 374 39.37 28.12 -27.80
CA GLN A 374 40.55 28.06 -28.69
C GLN A 374 40.92 26.61 -29.09
N ARG A 375 40.95 26.40 -30.42
CA ARG A 375 41.84 25.57 -31.28
C ARG A 375 42.15 24.10 -30.95
N CYS A 376 41.79 23.25 -31.92
CA CYS A 376 42.42 21.95 -32.27
C CYS A 376 43.96 22.05 -32.38
N PRO A 377 44.69 20.94 -32.22
CA PRO A 377 45.05 20.14 -33.40
C PRO A 377 44.93 18.61 -33.22
N ALA A 378 44.94 17.95 -34.38
CA ALA A 378 44.73 16.53 -34.62
C ALA A 378 46.00 15.67 -34.47
N LEU A 379 45.82 14.40 -34.12
CA LEU A 379 46.71 13.25 -34.36
C LEU A 379 45.75 12.04 -34.54
N ARG A 380 45.47 11.48 -35.74
CA ARG A 380 46.29 10.51 -36.53
C ARG A 380 47.17 9.67 -35.59
N GLY A 381 47.00 8.38 -35.36
CA GLY A 381 46.44 7.28 -36.16
C GLY A 381 47.55 6.22 -36.25
N ASP A 382 47.34 5.01 -35.72
CA ASP A 382 47.64 3.74 -36.40
C ASP A 382 47.16 2.53 -35.56
N PRO A 383 46.77 1.41 -36.21
CA PRO A 383 46.35 0.18 -35.55
C PRO A 383 47.51 -0.83 -35.46
N GLY A 384 47.57 -1.55 -34.34
CA GLY A 384 48.41 -2.73 -34.12
C GLY A 384 47.73 -3.64 -33.13
#